data_AF-A0A6D0IC64-F1
#
_entry.id   AF-A0A6D0IC64-F1
#
_cell.length_a   1.000
_cell.length_b   1.000
_cell.length_c   1.000
_cell.angle_alpha   90.00
_cell.angle_beta   90.00
_cell.angle_gamma   90.00
#
_symmetry.space_group_name_H-M   'P 1'
#
loop_
_entity.id
_entity.type
_entity.pdbx_description
1 polymer ?
#
loop_
_entity_poly.entity_id
_entity_poly.type
_entity_poly.pdbx_seq_one_letter_code
_entity_poly.pdbx_strand_id
1 'polypeptide(L)'
;MSHRRSTVKGSLSFANPTVRAWLFQILAVVAVVGIVGWLFHNTVTNLNNRGITSGFAFLDRGAGFGIVQHLIDYQQGDTYGRVFIVGLLN
;
A
#
# COMPACT_ATOMS: atom_id res chain seq x y z
N MET A 1 24.97 -2.94 -56.54
CA MET A 1 25.35 -3.42 -55.19
C MET A 1 24.64 -2.56 -54.16
N SER A 2 23.60 -3.09 -53.50
CA SER A 2 22.81 -2.36 -52.50
C SER A 2 23.45 -2.51 -51.12
N HIS A 3 23.77 -1.40 -50.44
CA HIS A 3 24.17 -1.42 -49.05
C HIS A 3 23.05 -0.80 -48.21
N ARG A 4 22.13 -1.64 -47.74
CA ARG A 4 21.25 -1.30 -46.61
C ARG A 4 22.11 -1.30 -45.35
N ARG A 5 22.51 -0.11 -44.88
CA ARG A 5 22.96 0.03 -43.49
C ARG A 5 21.73 0.03 -42.59
N SER A 6 21.46 -1.12 -41.98
CA SER A 6 20.63 -1.25 -40.79
C SER A 6 21.29 -0.46 -39.67
N THR A 7 20.94 0.82 -39.52
CA THR A 7 21.25 1.57 -38.30
C THR A 7 20.15 1.26 -37.31
N VAL A 8 20.40 0.27 -36.44
CA VAL A 8 19.69 0.15 -35.16
C VAL A 8 20.06 1.41 -34.37
N LYS A 9 19.31 2.51 -34.58
CA LYS A 9 19.37 3.68 -33.71
C LYS A 9 18.80 3.22 -32.36
N GLY A 10 19.69 3.00 -31.39
CA GLY A 10 19.29 2.68 -30.02
C GLY A 10 18.23 3.68 -29.56
N SER A 11 17.02 3.20 -29.32
CA SER A 11 15.83 4.05 -29.12
C SER A 11 15.79 4.75 -27.76
N LEU A 12 16.90 4.70 -27.01
CA LEU A 12 17.08 5.25 -25.67
C LEU A 12 18.10 6.41 -25.71
N SER A 13 17.79 7.46 -26.47
CA SER A 13 18.56 8.71 -26.45
C SER A 13 17.77 9.79 -25.71
N PHE A 14 18.40 10.53 -24.79
CA PHE A 14 17.79 11.66 -24.06
C PHE A 14 17.35 12.82 -24.97
N ALA A 15 17.87 12.87 -26.20
CA ALA A 15 17.41 13.80 -27.23
C ALA A 15 16.03 13.43 -27.78
N ASN A 16 15.58 12.18 -27.59
CA ASN A 16 14.25 11.73 -28.02
C ASN A 16 13.17 12.33 -27.09
N PRO A 17 12.22 13.11 -27.61
CA PRO A 17 11.16 13.72 -26.80
C PRO A 17 10.31 12.69 -26.05
N THR A 18 10.11 11.49 -26.61
CA THR A 18 9.34 10.42 -25.98
C THR A 18 10.04 9.86 -24.74
N VAL A 19 11.36 9.66 -24.80
CA VAL A 19 12.16 9.15 -23.67
C VAL A 19 12.15 10.15 -22.52
N ARG A 20 12.30 11.44 -22.81
CA ARG A 20 12.24 12.51 -21.82
C ARG A 20 10.85 12.65 -21.19
N ALA A 21 9.78 12.51 -21.98
CA ALA A 21 8.41 12.53 -21.48
C ALA A 21 8.16 11.40 -20.47
N TRP A 22 8.54 10.17 -20.82
CA TRP A 22 8.42 9.02 -19.91
C TRP A 22 9.25 9.19 -18.64
N LEU A 23 10.47 9.71 -18.75
CA LEU A 23 11.33 10.00 -17.60
C LEU A 23 10.63 10.94 -16.61
N PHE A 24 10.10 12.08 -17.08
CA PHE A 24 9.43 13.04 -16.20
C PHE A 24 8.11 12.52 -15.64
N GLN A 25 7.35 11.73 -16.40
CA GLN A 25 6.14 11.09 -15.89
C GLN A 25 6.45 10.10 -14.77
N ILE A 26 7.45 9.23 -14.95
CA ILE A 26 7.87 8.28 -13.91
C ILE A 26 8.36 9.05 -12.67
N LEU A 27 9.21 10.06 -12.86
CA LEU A 27 9.67 10.89 -11.75
C LEU A 27 8.52 11.57 -11.02
N ALA A 28 7.52 12.10 -11.74
CA ALA A 28 6.35 12.71 -11.14
C ALA A 28 5.52 11.69 -10.34
N VAL A 29 5.27 10.49 -10.88
CA VAL A 29 4.55 9.43 -10.17
C VAL A 29 5.31 9.01 -8.91
N VAL A 30 6.62 8.78 -9.01
CA VAL A 30 7.45 8.44 -7.84
C VAL A 30 7.43 9.55 -6.81
N ALA A 31 7.53 10.82 -7.23
CA ALA A 31 7.45 11.96 -6.33
C ALA A 31 6.10 12.03 -5.61
N VAL A 32 4.98 11.88 -6.34
CA VAL A 32 3.63 11.92 -5.76
C VAL A 32 3.42 10.77 -4.78
N VAL A 33 3.74 9.53 -5.18
CA VAL A 33 3.60 8.35 -4.31
C VAL A 33 4.51 8.49 -3.08
N GLY A 34 5.74 8.97 -3.25
CA GLY A 34 6.67 9.23 -2.16
C GLY A 34 6.15 10.28 -1.18
N ILE A 35 5.62 11.41 -1.68
CA ILE A 35 5.04 12.47 -0.85
C ILE A 35 3.81 11.95 -0.09
N VAL A 36 2.88 11.27 -0.77
CA VAL A 36 1.68 10.71 -0.13
C VAL A 36 2.06 9.68 0.93
N GLY A 37 2.99 8.77 0.61
CA GLY A 37 3.49 7.78 1.56
C GLY A 37 4.16 8.42 2.78
N TRP A 38 4.99 9.44 2.56
CA TRP A 38 5.64 10.19 3.64
C TRP A 38 4.62 10.92 4.52
N LEU A 39 3.63 11.61 3.93
CA LEU A 39 2.56 12.29 4.67
C LEU A 39 1.73 11.30 5.49
N PHE A 40 1.35 10.16 4.90
CA PHE A 40 0.61 9.12 5.59
C PHE A 40 1.40 8.57 6.79
N HIS A 41 2.66 8.19 6.57
CA HIS A 41 3.53 7.69 7.64
C HIS A 41 3.72 8.73 8.75
N ASN A 42 4.00 9.98 8.39
CA ASN A 42 4.15 11.05 9.36
C ASN A 42 2.86 11.27 10.16
N THR A 43 1.70 11.24 9.50
CA THR A 43 0.40 11.44 10.15
C THR A 43 0.11 10.32 11.14
N VAL A 44 0.23 9.06 10.72
CA VAL A 44 0.00 7.89 11.57
C VAL A 44 0.95 7.91 12.78
N THR A 45 2.23 8.19 12.57
CA THR A 45 3.23 8.27 13.65
C THR A 45 2.88 9.39 14.64
N ASN A 46 2.49 10.58 14.16
CA ASN A 46 2.09 11.68 15.03
C ASN A 46 0.80 11.38 15.81
N LEU A 47 -0.17 10.71 15.20
CA LEU A 47 -1.40 10.28 15.88
C LEU A 47 -1.10 9.23 16.96
N ASN A 48 -0.27 8.23 16.65
CA ASN A 48 0.14 7.20 17.60
C ASN A 48 0.87 7.79 18.82
N ASN A 49 1.77 8.76 18.60
CA ASN A 49 2.47 9.46 19.68
C ASN A 49 1.53 10.27 20.58
N ARG A 50 0.34 10.64 20.09
CA ARG A 50 -0.71 11.32 20.84
C ARG A 50 -1.74 10.35 21.44
N GLY A 51 -1.50 9.04 21.35
CA GLY A 51 -2.43 8.01 21.80
C GLY A 51 -3.68 7.86 20.92
N ILE A 52 -3.77 8.58 19.79
CA ILE A 52 -4.88 8.47 18.86
C ILE A 52 -4.64 7.26 17.97
N THR A 53 -5.38 6.19 18.24
CA THR A 53 -5.39 5.01 17.37
C THR A 53 -6.29 5.31 16.17
N SER A 54 -5.70 5.37 14.98
CA SER A 54 -6.43 5.58 13.73
C SER A 54 -6.41 4.33 12.85
N GLY A 55 -7.36 4.22 11.92
CA GLY A 55 -7.46 3.09 10.99
C GLY A 55 -7.93 1.79 11.65
N PHE A 56 -7.48 0.67 11.12
CA PHE A 56 -7.93 -0.68 11.50
C PHE A 56 -7.01 -1.38 12.50
N ALA A 57 -6.08 -0.67 13.13
CA ALA A 57 -5.19 -1.23 14.15
C ALA A 57 -5.94 -1.81 15.38
N PHE A 58 -7.23 -1.48 15.53
CA PHE A 58 -8.07 -2.13 16.53
C PHE A 58 -8.33 -3.61 16.21
N LEU A 59 -8.33 -4.02 14.94
CA LEU A 59 -8.55 -5.40 14.51
C LEU A 59 -7.47 -6.35 15.05
N ASP A 60 -6.26 -5.85 15.30
CA ASP A 60 -5.15 -6.63 15.86
C ASP A 60 -5.15 -6.65 17.40
N ARG A 61 -6.04 -5.89 18.06
CA ARG A 61 -6.15 -5.89 19.51
C ARG A 61 -6.94 -7.11 19.97
N GLY A 62 -6.53 -7.71 21.08
CA GLY A 62 -7.30 -8.79 21.73
C GLY A 62 -8.67 -8.30 22.19
N ALA A 63 -9.71 -9.05 21.85
CA ALA A 63 -11.07 -8.83 22.32
C ALA A 63 -11.23 -9.47 23.71
N GLY A 64 -11.63 -8.66 24.70
CA GLY A 64 -11.73 -9.09 26.10
C GLY A 64 -13.00 -9.89 26.44
N PHE A 65 -13.80 -10.29 25.46
CA PHE A 65 -15.09 -10.95 25.66
C PHE A 65 -15.16 -12.30 24.95
N GLY A 66 -15.88 -13.25 25.55
CA GLY A 66 -16.23 -14.52 24.92
C GLY A 66 -17.40 -14.37 23.95
N ILE A 67 -17.44 -15.21 22.91
CA ILE A 67 -18.59 -15.37 22.03
C ILE A 67 -19.15 -16.76 22.32
N VAL A 68 -20.44 -16.85 22.65
CA VAL A 68 -21.07 -18.13 23.07
C VAL A 68 -21.36 -19.03 21.89
N GLN A 69 -21.83 -18.46 20.77
CA GLN A 69 -22.11 -19.19 19.53
C GLN A 69 -21.17 -18.71 18.45
N HIS A 70 -20.37 -19.62 17.91
CA HIS A 70 -19.47 -19.36 16.79
C HIS A 70 -19.35 -20.61 15.92
N LEU A 71 -19.52 -20.46 14.60
CA LEU A 71 -19.35 -21.57 13.65
C LEU A 71 -17.87 -21.94 13.43
N ILE A 72 -16.95 -21.03 13.75
CA ILE A 72 -15.51 -21.22 13.65
C ILE A 72 -14.88 -21.09 15.04
N ASP A 73 -13.71 -21.70 15.25
CA ASP A 73 -13.01 -21.63 16.53
C ASP A 73 -12.74 -20.17 16.94
N TYR A 74 -13.08 -19.85 18.17
CA TYR A 74 -12.85 -18.56 18.79
C TYR A 74 -12.55 -18.77 20.27
N GLN A 75 -11.55 -18.06 20.77
CA GLN A 75 -11.22 -18.02 22.19
C GLN A 75 -11.25 -16.59 22.71
N GLN A 76 -11.63 -16.43 23.99
CA GLN A 76 -11.55 -15.12 24.65
C GLN A 76 -10.09 -14.64 24.65
N GLY A 77 -9.86 -13.44 24.13
CA GLY A 77 -8.52 -12.89 23.91
C GLY A 77 -8.07 -12.91 22.44
N ASP A 78 -8.76 -13.65 21.57
CA ASP A 78 -8.58 -13.54 20.11
C ASP A 78 -8.83 -12.10 19.64
N THR A 79 -8.26 -11.73 18.49
CA THR A 79 -8.28 -10.34 18.04
C THR A 79 -9.68 -9.87 17.61
N TYR A 80 -9.95 -8.56 17.64
CA TYR A 80 -11.19 -7.99 17.10
C TYR A 80 -11.41 -8.33 15.61
N GLY A 81 -10.33 -8.57 14.85
CA GLY A 81 -10.40 -9.10 13.50
C GLY A 81 -11.01 -10.50 13.45
N ARG A 82 -10.61 -11.40 14.36
CA ARG A 82 -11.23 -12.73 14.49
C ARG A 82 -12.70 -12.61 14.87
N VAL A 83 -13.03 -11.74 15.83
CA VAL A 83 -14.42 -11.45 16.22
C VAL A 83 -15.25 -11.00 15.02
N PHE A 84 -14.72 -10.10 14.19
CA PHE A 84 -15.41 -9.61 13.00
C PHE A 84 -15.75 -10.76 12.03
N ILE A 85 -14.80 -11.66 11.78
CA ILE A 85 -15.03 -12.83 10.91
C ILE A 85 -16.03 -13.80 11.55
N VAL A 86 -15.93 -14.07 12.85
CA VAL A 86 -16.91 -14.89 13.58
C VAL A 86 -18.32 -14.30 13.42
N GLY A 87 -18.47 -12.99 13.58
CA GLY A 87 -19.73 -12.29 13.43
C GLY A 87 -20.29 -12.30 12.00
N LEU A 88 -19.43 -12.33 10.98
CA LEU A 88 -19.85 -12.41 9.57
C LEU A 88 -20.39 -13.80 9.21
N LEU A 89 -19.93 -14.84 9.91
CA LEU A 89 -20.22 -16.25 9.58
C LEU A 89 -21.34 -16.88 10.42
N ASN A 90 -21.75 -16.21 11.51
CA ASN A 90 -22.91 -16.60 12.34
C ASN A 90 -24.23 -16.15 11.70
#